data_AF-I4FKB4-F1
#
_entry.id   AF-I4FKB4-F1
#
_cell.length_a   1.000
_cell.length_b   1.000
_cell.length_c   1.000
_cell.angle_alpha   90.00
_cell.angle_beta   90.00
_cell.angle_gamma   90.00
#
_symmetry.space_group_name_H-M   'P 1'
#
loop_
_entity.id
_entity.type
_entity.pdbx_description
1 polymer ?
#
loop_
_entity_poly.entity_id
_entity_poly.type
_entity_poly.pdbx_seq_one_letter_code
_entity_poly.pdbx_strand_id
1 'polypeptide(L)'
;MLEAGIDEAKRMANKITTITLATGVFLGCAVIETPVVNSAPTLLGPTPYLSFNDSPFKNVNFSYFYLENFEDGSLNVPGVTASSASGLPFGVEGPGFYTDSVDIDDGVIDGNGQQGHYLVEVGNGIIGGFKFTFNGSISLTR
;
A
#
# COMPACT_ATOMS: atom_id res chain seq x y z
N MET A 1 -41.13 -40.61 58.33
CA MET A 1 -41.70 -39.38 57.72
C MET A 1 -40.76 -38.16 57.80
N LEU A 2 -39.69 -38.19 58.61
CA LEU A 2 -38.74 -37.07 58.72
C LEU A 2 -37.63 -37.07 57.64
N GLU A 3 -37.28 -38.25 57.13
CA GLU A 3 -36.13 -38.43 56.22
C GLU A 3 -36.41 -37.97 54.77
N ALA A 4 -37.63 -38.19 54.27
CA ALA A 4 -38.05 -37.74 52.93
C ALA A 4 -38.03 -36.21 52.76
N GLY A 5 -38.29 -35.45 53.83
CA GLY A 5 -38.24 -33.98 53.80
C GLY A 5 -36.83 -33.41 53.75
N ILE A 6 -35.83 -34.15 54.26
CA ILE A 6 -34.42 -33.73 54.26
C ILE A 6 -33.81 -33.92 52.87
N ASP A 7 -34.19 -34.96 52.14
CA ASP A 7 -33.72 -35.20 50.79
C ASP A 7 -34.34 -34.24 49.76
N GLU A 8 -35.60 -33.83 49.96
CA GLU A 8 -36.18 -32.74 49.16
C GLU A 8 -35.51 -31.40 49.45
N ALA A 9 -35.17 -31.10 50.71
CA ALA A 9 -34.42 -29.89 51.06
C ALA A 9 -33.02 -29.87 50.43
N LYS A 10 -32.31 -31.01 50.39
CA LYS A 10 -31.00 -31.14 49.72
C LYS A 10 -31.11 -31.06 48.18
N ARG A 11 -32.15 -31.66 47.60
CA ARG A 11 -32.44 -31.56 46.14
C ARG A 11 -32.80 -30.13 45.74
N MET A 12 -33.53 -29.41 46.59
CA MET A 12 -33.88 -27.99 46.40
C MET A 12 -32.64 -27.10 46.58
N ALA A 13 -31.80 -27.36 47.59
CA ALA A 13 -30.54 -26.65 47.78
C ALA A 13 -29.60 -26.81 46.57
N ASN A 14 -29.45 -28.02 46.01
CA ASN A 14 -28.58 -28.24 44.85
C ASN A 14 -29.14 -27.62 43.55
N LYS A 15 -30.47 -27.52 43.40
CA LYS A 15 -31.12 -26.76 42.32
C LYS A 15 -30.97 -25.25 42.50
N ILE A 16 -30.96 -24.77 43.73
CA ILE A 16 -30.71 -23.35 44.07
C ILE A 16 -29.23 -23.02 43.85
N THR A 17 -28.29 -23.91 44.22
CA THR A 17 -26.85 -23.75 43.93
C THR A 17 -26.57 -23.78 42.42
N THR A 18 -27.36 -24.51 41.63
CA THR A 18 -27.21 -24.55 40.16
C THR A 18 -27.92 -23.40 39.44
N ILE A 19 -28.95 -22.79 40.05
CA ILE A 19 -29.70 -21.66 39.46
C ILE A 19 -29.17 -20.30 39.94
N THR A 20 -28.35 -20.24 40.99
CA THR A 20 -27.55 -19.04 41.34
C THR A 20 -26.24 -18.94 40.56
N LEU A 21 -26.15 -19.58 39.39
CA LEU A 21 -25.28 -19.13 38.29
C LEU A 21 -26.02 -18.23 37.28
N ALA A 22 -27.33 -18.00 37.46
CA ALA A 22 -28.18 -17.34 36.45
C ALA A 22 -28.64 -15.91 36.80
N THR A 23 -28.38 -15.35 37.99
CA THR A 23 -28.67 -13.93 38.28
C THR A 23 -27.70 -13.36 39.28
N GLY A 24 -26.72 -12.60 38.80
CA GLY A 24 -25.77 -11.92 39.67
C GLY A 24 -24.65 -11.14 38.99
N VAL A 25 -24.62 -11.12 37.66
CA VAL A 25 -23.83 -10.17 36.88
C VAL A 25 -24.67 -9.76 35.68
N PHE A 26 -25.50 -8.72 35.85
CA PHE A 26 -25.70 -7.74 34.78
C PHE A 26 -24.53 -6.73 34.89
N LEU A 27 -23.28 -7.21 34.89
CA LEU A 27 -22.19 -6.37 34.40
C LEU A 27 -22.38 -6.42 32.90
N GLY A 28 -22.51 -5.22 32.32
CA GLY A 28 -22.99 -5.01 30.97
C GLY A 28 -22.44 -6.05 30.01
N CYS A 29 -23.31 -6.51 29.11
CA CYS A 29 -22.82 -6.91 27.80
C CYS A 29 -22.03 -5.68 27.31
N ALA A 30 -20.72 -5.68 27.56
CA ALA A 30 -19.82 -4.78 26.88
C ALA A 30 -20.06 -5.17 25.43
N VAL A 31 -20.84 -4.36 24.73
CA VAL A 31 -20.78 -4.34 23.28
C VAL A 31 -19.29 -4.12 23.06
N ILE A 32 -18.60 -5.19 22.68
CA ILE A 32 -17.23 -5.10 22.23
C ILE A 32 -17.40 -4.42 20.88
N GLU A 33 -17.60 -3.10 20.91
CA GLU A 33 -17.48 -2.26 19.75
C GLU A 33 -16.03 -2.45 19.35
N THR A 34 -15.78 -3.39 18.43
CA THR A 34 -14.53 -3.40 17.70
C THR A 34 -14.42 -1.99 17.16
N PRO A 35 -13.43 -1.19 17.57
CA PRO A 35 -13.30 0.15 17.05
C PRO A 35 -13.20 -0.03 15.55
N VAL A 36 -14.24 0.40 14.82
CA VAL A 36 -14.14 0.58 13.39
C VAL A 36 -13.11 1.68 13.26
N VAL A 37 -11.88 1.29 12.95
CA VAL A 37 -10.80 2.21 12.63
C VAL A 37 -11.24 2.91 11.36
N ASN A 38 -11.98 4.01 11.52
CA ASN A 38 -12.32 4.90 10.43
C ASN A 38 -11.10 5.78 10.17
N SER A 39 -10.03 5.16 9.67
CA SER A 39 -8.86 5.89 9.21
C SER A 39 -9.28 6.64 7.96
N ALA A 40 -9.50 7.95 8.10
CA ALA A 40 -9.65 8.82 6.96
C ALA A 40 -8.34 8.75 6.13
N PRO A 41 -8.42 8.64 4.79
CA PRO A 41 -7.24 8.65 3.96
C PRO A 41 -6.46 9.95 4.21
N THR A 42 -5.16 9.84 4.42
CA THR A 42 -4.28 11.00 4.43
C THR A 42 -4.06 11.43 2.98
N LEU A 43 -4.52 12.63 2.64
CA LEU A 43 -4.22 13.21 1.34
C LEU A 43 -2.78 13.72 1.34
N LEU A 44 -1.99 13.23 0.41
CA LEU A 44 -0.62 13.68 0.19
C LEU A 44 -0.62 14.73 -0.92
N GLY A 45 -0.03 15.90 -0.64
CA GLY A 45 0.24 16.93 -1.65
C GLY A 45 -0.77 18.09 -1.76
N PRO A 46 -0.54 19.00 -2.74
CA PRO A 46 0.55 18.97 -3.72
C PRO A 46 1.89 19.42 -3.12
N THR A 47 2.93 18.61 -3.32
CA THR A 47 4.34 18.97 -3.05
C THR A 47 5.12 18.79 -4.36
N PRO A 48 6.02 19.73 -4.74
CA PRO A 48 6.92 19.50 -5.86
C PRO A 48 7.72 18.22 -5.69
N TYR A 49 7.98 17.50 -6.78
CA TYR A 49 8.81 16.30 -6.80
C TYR A 49 10.07 16.61 -7.59
N LEU A 50 11.15 17.00 -6.89
CA LEU A 50 12.43 17.36 -7.49
C LEU A 50 13.42 16.19 -7.43
N SER A 51 13.17 15.22 -6.56
CA SER A 51 13.97 14.02 -6.39
C SER A 51 13.22 12.96 -5.59
N PHE A 52 13.79 11.74 -5.49
CA PHE A 52 13.27 10.74 -4.56
C PHE A 52 13.31 11.19 -3.09
N ASN A 53 14.11 12.21 -2.75
CA ASN A 53 14.15 12.78 -1.41
C ASN A 53 12.82 13.44 -1.01
N ASP A 54 12.03 13.87 -1.99
CA ASP A 54 10.73 14.51 -1.81
C ASP A 54 9.58 13.49 -1.78
N SER A 55 9.87 12.21 -2.02
CA SER A 55 8.86 11.15 -2.02
C SER A 55 8.25 10.99 -0.63
N PRO A 56 6.91 11.00 -0.49
CA PRO A 56 6.25 10.67 0.77
C PRO A 56 6.49 9.21 1.19
N PHE A 57 6.99 8.39 0.26
CA PHE A 57 7.30 6.98 0.48
C PHE A 57 8.79 6.73 0.76
N LYS A 58 9.65 7.77 0.75
CA LYS A 58 11.11 7.63 0.94
C LYS A 58 11.47 6.86 2.22
N ASN A 59 10.74 7.11 3.31
CA ASN A 59 11.01 6.53 4.63
C ASN A 59 10.11 5.32 4.94
N VAL A 60 9.38 4.80 3.95
CA VAL A 60 8.53 3.62 4.12
C VAL A 60 9.33 2.38 3.75
N ASN A 61 9.34 1.38 4.64
CA ASN A 61 9.98 0.10 4.37
C ASN A 61 9.01 -0.81 3.61
N PHE A 62 9.34 -1.11 2.36
CA PHE A 62 8.61 -2.06 1.54
C PHE A 62 9.35 -3.39 1.47
N SER A 63 8.62 -4.50 1.46
CA SER A 63 9.20 -5.82 1.18
C SER A 63 9.60 -6.01 -0.29
N TYR A 64 9.04 -5.17 -1.18
CA TYR A 64 9.33 -5.15 -2.61
C TYR A 64 9.22 -3.71 -3.12
N PHE A 65 10.34 -3.11 -3.49
CA PHE A 65 10.39 -1.74 -4.00
C PHE A 65 11.55 -1.57 -5.00
N TYR A 66 11.21 -0.98 -6.14
CA TYR A 66 12.15 -0.54 -7.16
C TYR A 66 11.74 0.87 -7.57
N LEU A 67 12.70 1.79 -7.56
CA LEU A 67 12.53 3.11 -8.12
C LEU A 67 13.04 3.07 -9.56
N GLU A 68 12.12 3.11 -10.51
CA GLU A 68 12.44 3.36 -11.92
C GLU A 68 12.39 4.87 -12.15
N ASN A 69 13.54 5.43 -12.46
CA ASN A 69 13.69 6.83 -12.83
C ASN A 69 14.31 6.98 -14.23
N PHE A 70 14.58 5.88 -14.93
CA PHE A 70 15.18 5.81 -16.26
C PHE A 70 16.58 6.42 -16.39
N GLU A 71 17.17 6.96 -15.32
CA GLU A 71 18.44 7.70 -15.38
C GLU A 71 19.64 6.83 -15.79
N ASP A 72 19.48 5.51 -15.82
CA ASP A 72 20.46 4.56 -16.35
C ASP A 72 20.26 4.24 -17.85
N GLY A 73 19.32 4.91 -18.51
CA GLY A 73 19.00 4.73 -19.93
C GLY A 73 18.25 3.44 -20.24
N SER A 74 17.63 2.78 -19.26
CA SER A 74 16.94 1.50 -19.47
C SER A 74 15.64 1.37 -18.66
N LEU A 75 14.70 0.56 -19.16
CA LEU A 75 13.61 0.03 -18.35
C LEU A 75 14.03 -1.36 -17.88
N ASN A 76 14.43 -1.49 -16.62
CA ASN A 76 15.04 -2.72 -16.10
C ASN A 76 14.47 -3.18 -14.76
N VAL A 77 13.33 -2.63 -14.32
CA VAL A 77 12.61 -3.15 -13.15
C VAL A 77 12.23 -4.62 -13.35
N PRO A 78 12.62 -5.52 -12.42
CA PRO A 78 12.23 -6.92 -12.49
C PRO A 78 10.72 -7.12 -12.58
N GLY A 79 10.30 -7.95 -13.53
CA GLY A 79 8.88 -8.25 -13.75
C GLY A 79 8.09 -7.13 -14.42
N VAL A 80 8.73 -6.05 -14.87
CA VAL A 80 8.06 -4.98 -15.61
C VAL A 80 8.44 -5.04 -17.07
N THR A 81 7.43 -4.94 -17.93
CA THR A 81 7.60 -4.71 -19.37
C THR A 81 6.71 -3.55 -19.78
N ALA A 82 7.18 -2.71 -20.70
CA ALA A 82 6.38 -1.65 -21.29
C ALA A 82 6.03 -1.96 -22.75
N SER A 83 5.00 -1.30 -23.25
CA SER A 83 4.66 -1.25 -24.66
C SER A 83 4.09 0.13 -25.00
N SER A 84 4.33 0.56 -26.23
CA SER A 84 3.68 1.75 -26.78
C SER A 84 2.16 1.56 -26.86
N ALA A 85 1.40 2.51 -26.34
CA ALA A 85 -0.06 2.51 -26.47
C ALA A 85 -0.50 2.90 -27.89
N SER A 86 0.30 3.69 -28.59
CA SER A 86 0.06 4.08 -29.99
C SER A 86 0.53 3.04 -31.01
N GLY A 87 1.35 2.06 -30.59
CA GLY A 87 1.98 1.06 -31.46
C GLY A 87 3.24 1.56 -32.18
N LEU A 88 3.71 2.76 -31.85
CA LEU A 88 4.97 3.31 -32.36
C LEU A 88 6.18 2.65 -31.66
N PRO A 89 7.38 2.70 -32.27
CA PRO A 89 8.61 2.41 -31.56
C PRO A 89 8.73 3.29 -30.32
N PHE A 90 9.21 2.71 -29.21
CA PHE A 90 9.43 3.43 -27.97
C PHE A 90 10.75 3.01 -27.35
N GLY A 91 11.33 3.88 -26.53
CA GLY A 91 12.61 3.66 -25.88
C GLY A 91 12.86 4.67 -24.77
N VAL A 92 13.92 4.43 -24.02
CA VAL A 92 14.48 5.41 -23.09
C VAL A 92 15.48 6.24 -23.88
N GLU A 93 15.21 7.53 -24.00
CA GLU A 93 16.10 8.47 -24.67
C GLU A 93 16.92 9.24 -23.64
N GLY A 94 18.12 9.63 -24.08
CA GLY A 94 19.10 10.31 -23.24
C GLY A 94 18.91 11.83 -23.15
N PRO A 95 19.90 12.50 -22.54
CA PRO A 95 19.90 13.94 -22.35
C PRO A 95 19.76 14.72 -23.65
N GLY A 96 19.05 15.83 -23.60
CA GLY A 96 18.72 16.60 -24.79
C GLY A 96 17.95 17.87 -24.50
N PHE A 97 17.91 18.77 -25.49
CA PHE A 97 17.27 20.07 -25.35
C PHE A 97 15.75 19.99 -25.06
N TYR A 98 15.12 18.87 -25.43
CA TYR A 98 13.69 18.62 -25.20
C TYR A 98 13.45 17.58 -24.08
N THR A 99 14.49 17.19 -23.37
CA THR A 99 14.36 16.29 -22.22
C THR A 99 13.70 17.04 -21.07
N ASP A 100 12.80 16.33 -20.39
CA ASP A 100 12.00 16.82 -19.26
C ASP A 100 12.04 15.73 -18.16
N SER A 101 13.24 15.50 -17.62
CA SER A 101 13.48 14.59 -16.50
C SER A 101 13.27 15.28 -15.15
N VAL A 102 13.33 14.50 -14.07
CA VAL A 102 13.24 15.03 -12.71
C VAL A 102 14.55 15.75 -12.37
N ASP A 103 14.44 16.95 -11.82
CA ASP A 103 15.49 17.95 -11.53
C ASP A 103 16.72 17.50 -10.69
N ILE A 104 16.86 16.23 -10.35
CA ILE A 104 18.09 15.68 -9.73
C ILE A 104 18.91 14.89 -10.76
N ASP A 105 18.59 15.07 -12.04
CA ASP A 105 19.09 14.28 -13.16
C ASP A 105 20.59 14.41 -13.40
N ASP A 106 21.20 15.54 -13.01
CA ASP A 106 22.66 15.73 -13.02
C ASP A 106 23.30 15.65 -11.62
N GLY A 107 22.49 15.32 -10.61
CA GLY A 107 22.88 15.33 -9.19
C GLY A 107 22.73 16.68 -8.48
N VAL A 108 22.18 17.71 -9.13
CA VAL A 108 21.96 19.06 -8.60
C VAL A 108 20.53 19.51 -8.86
N ILE A 109 19.85 20.03 -7.84
CA ILE A 109 18.52 20.64 -8.00
C ILE A 109 18.70 22.10 -8.43
N ASP A 110 18.51 22.40 -9.71
CA ASP A 110 18.73 23.74 -10.28
C ASP A 110 17.59 24.24 -11.20
N GLY A 111 16.51 23.47 -11.32
CA GLY A 111 15.35 23.72 -12.16
C GLY A 111 15.52 23.25 -13.62
N ASN A 112 16.48 22.37 -13.91
CA ASN A 112 16.83 21.93 -15.25
C ASN A 112 16.85 20.40 -15.41
N GLY A 113 15.73 19.83 -15.89
CA GLY A 113 15.61 18.41 -16.22
C GLY A 113 16.12 18.00 -17.62
N GLN A 114 17.20 18.59 -18.16
CA GLN A 114 17.67 18.24 -19.52
C GLN A 114 18.82 17.23 -19.55
N GLN A 115 19.42 16.93 -18.41
CA GLN A 115 20.58 16.07 -18.25
C GLN A 115 20.22 14.61 -17.93
N GLY A 116 18.93 14.31 -17.80
CA GLY A 116 18.45 12.97 -17.49
C GLY A 116 17.94 12.19 -18.69
N HIS A 117 17.15 11.17 -18.36
CA HIS A 117 16.54 10.27 -19.32
C HIS A 117 15.03 10.25 -19.17
N TYR A 118 14.34 9.87 -20.25
CA TYR A 118 12.88 9.79 -20.25
C TYR A 118 12.39 8.72 -21.21
N LEU A 119 11.27 8.10 -20.86
CA LEU A 119 10.60 7.14 -21.71
C LEU A 119 9.75 7.88 -22.76
N VAL A 120 9.97 7.59 -24.03
CA VAL A 120 9.30 8.29 -25.13
C VAL A 120 8.85 7.33 -26.23
N GLU A 121 7.73 7.65 -26.87
CA GLU A 121 7.35 7.07 -28.16
C GLU A 121 7.98 7.91 -29.27
N VAL A 122 8.89 7.32 -30.03
CA VAL A 122 9.70 8.06 -31.01
C VAL A 122 8.83 8.50 -32.18
N GLY A 123 8.92 9.79 -32.53
CA GLY A 123 8.17 10.38 -33.65
C GLY A 123 6.70 10.70 -33.34
N ASN A 124 6.30 10.63 -32.07
CA ASN A 124 4.95 10.99 -31.65
C ASN A 124 4.84 12.47 -31.27
N GLY A 125 3.90 13.20 -31.86
CA GLY A 125 3.72 14.63 -31.61
C GLY A 125 2.44 15.01 -30.88
N ILE A 126 1.44 14.13 -30.75
CA ILE A 126 0.09 14.54 -30.34
C ILE A 126 -0.70 13.47 -29.54
N ILE A 127 -0.49 12.16 -29.71
CA ILE A 127 -1.31 11.12 -29.03
C ILE A 127 -0.44 9.93 -28.64
N GLY A 128 -0.07 9.80 -27.37
CA GLY A 128 0.79 8.72 -26.89
C GLY A 128 0.58 8.33 -25.45
N GLY A 129 1.16 7.20 -25.07
CA GLY A 129 1.17 6.70 -23.71
C GLY A 129 1.82 5.34 -23.61
N PHE A 130 2.08 4.88 -22.39
CA PHE A 130 2.72 3.59 -22.16
C PHE A 130 1.76 2.66 -21.45
N LYS A 131 1.78 1.38 -21.85
CA LYS A 131 1.16 0.30 -21.09
C LYS A 131 2.26 -0.47 -20.38
N PHE A 132 2.28 -0.38 -19.06
CA PHE A 132 3.15 -1.19 -18.22
C PHE A 132 2.42 -2.47 -17.81
N THR A 133 3.09 -3.61 -18.00
CA THR A 133 2.63 -4.91 -17.53
C THR A 133 3.55 -5.36 -16.40
N PHE A 134 2.94 -5.72 -15.27
CA PHE A 134 3.64 -6.19 -14.08
C PHE A 134 3.38 -7.68 -13.92
N ASN A 135 4.43 -8.50 -14.01
CA ASN A 135 4.38 -9.91 -13.70
C ASN A 135 4.78 -10.14 -12.24
N GLY A 136 3.78 -10.24 -11.37
CA GLY A 136 3.98 -10.50 -9.93
C GLY A 136 4.64 -11.84 -9.60
N SER A 137 4.80 -12.74 -10.58
CA SER A 137 5.47 -14.04 -10.38
C SER A 137 7.00 -13.93 -10.38
N ILE A 138 7.57 -12.79 -10.77
CA ILE A 138 9.03 -12.53 -10.78
C ILE A 138 9.48 -11.78 -9.51
N SER A 139 8.70 -11.87 -8.42
CA SER A 139 9.11 -11.37 -7.11
C SER A 139 10.24 -12.26 -6.58
N LEU A 140 11.48 -11.99 -7.01
CA LEU A 140 12.66 -12.63 -6.46
C LEU A 140 12.80 -12.13 -5.03
N THR A 141 12.55 -13.04 -4.11
CA THR A 141 12.81 -12.90 -2.68
C THR A 141 14.25 -12.42 -2.52
N ARG A 142 14.44 -11.28 -1.87
CA ARG A 142 15.77 -10.82 -1.43
C ARG A 142 15.85 -10.94 0.08
#